data_AF-A0A6V7M019-F1
#
_entry.id   AF-A0A6V7M019-F1
#
_cell.length_a   1.000
_cell.length_b   1.000
_cell.length_c   1.000
_cell.angle_alpha   90.00
_cell.angle_beta   90.00
_cell.angle_gamma   90.00
#
_symmetry.space_group_name_H-M   'P 1'
#
loop_
_entity.id
_entity.type
_entity.pdbx_description
1 polymer ?
#
loop_
_entity_poly.entity_id
_entity_poly.type
_entity_poly.pdbx_seq_one_letter_code
_entity_poly.pdbx_strand_id
1 'polypeptide(L)'
;WLFIAMATSHWLVYVGRALCGLCVGIASLSLPVYLGETIQPEVRGTLGLLPTAFGNIGILVCFIAGAYLDWSQLAFLGACLPVPYLLLMFLIPETPRWYISKGRTKRARKSLEWLRGKNADVTEELGAIEKAHVESERTATHSAVEDLFKPANMKPLLISLGLMFFQQFSGINAIIFYTQLIFK
;
A
#
# COMPACT_ATOMS: atom_id res chain seq x y z
N TRP A 1 -9.76 -13.93 -6.10
CA TRP A 1 -10.78 -14.52 -5.20
C TRP A 1 -11.88 -15.27 -5.93
N LEU A 2 -12.58 -14.70 -6.92
CA LEU A 2 -13.62 -15.41 -7.68
C LEU A 2 -13.11 -16.68 -8.39
N PHE A 3 -11.92 -16.64 -9.01
CA PHE A 3 -11.26 -17.82 -9.58
C PHE A 3 -10.95 -18.92 -8.55
N ILE A 4 -10.76 -18.54 -7.28
CA ILE A 4 -10.52 -19.50 -6.18
C ILE A 4 -11.86 -20.05 -5.71
N ALA A 5 -12.90 -19.20 -5.58
CA ALA A 5 -14.22 -19.61 -5.13
C ALA A 5 -14.93 -20.59 -6.08
N MET A 6 -14.72 -20.43 -7.39
CA MET A 6 -15.29 -21.30 -8.44
C MET A 6 -14.31 -22.38 -8.92
N ALA A 7 -13.22 -22.62 -8.17
CA ALA A 7 -12.19 -23.55 -8.61
C ALA A 7 -12.70 -25.01 -8.61
N THR A 8 -12.87 -25.57 -9.80
CA THR A 8 -13.14 -27.00 -10.02
C THR A 8 -11.85 -27.80 -10.30
N SER A 9 -10.71 -27.12 -10.50
CA SER A 9 -9.40 -27.71 -10.75
C SER A 9 -8.30 -26.96 -9.99
N HIS A 10 -7.28 -27.68 -9.55
CA HIS A 10 -6.13 -27.16 -8.80
C HIS A 10 -5.39 -26.03 -9.55
N TRP A 11 -5.42 -26.03 -10.88
CA TRP A 11 -4.79 -24.98 -11.70
C TRP A 11 -5.44 -23.60 -11.51
N LEU A 12 -6.77 -23.54 -11.37
CA LEU A 12 -7.50 -22.29 -11.10
C LEU A 12 -7.12 -21.68 -9.76
N VAL A 13 -6.82 -22.53 -8.77
CA VAL A 13 -6.34 -22.06 -7.45
C VAL A 13 -4.96 -21.43 -7.57
N TYR A 14 -4.03 -22.05 -8.31
CA TYR A 14 -2.68 -21.51 -8.50
C TYR A 14 -2.71 -20.17 -9.24
N VAL A 15 -3.45 -20.08 -10.34
CA VAL A 15 -3.61 -18.82 -11.10
C VAL A 15 -4.27 -17.75 -10.23
N GLY A 16 -5.33 -18.10 -9.51
CA GLY A 16 -6.01 -17.19 -8.59
C GLY A 16 -5.10 -16.67 -7.48
N ARG A 17 -4.25 -17.53 -6.92
CA ARG A 17 -3.25 -17.13 -5.90
C ARG A 17 -2.17 -16.24 -6.48
N ALA A 18 -1.66 -16.55 -7.68
CA ALA A 18 -0.66 -15.73 -8.35
C ALA A 18 -1.18 -14.31 -8.63
N LEU A 19 -2.41 -14.19 -9.16
CA LEU A 19 -3.05 -12.91 -9.40
C LEU A 19 -3.29 -12.14 -8.08
N CYS A 20 -3.83 -12.80 -7.06
CA CYS A 20 -4.00 -12.15 -5.75
C CYS A 20 -2.66 -11.67 -5.18
N GLY A 21 -1.59 -12.46 -5.32
CA GLY A 21 -0.25 -12.08 -4.88
C GLY A 21 0.29 -10.84 -5.61
N LEU A 22 0.13 -10.78 -6.93
CA LEU A 22 0.50 -9.61 -7.73
C LEU A 22 -0.28 -8.36 -7.31
N CYS A 23 -1.60 -8.47 -7.13
CA CYS A 23 -2.43 -7.35 -6.67
C CYS A 23 -2.00 -6.85 -5.28
N VAL A 24 -1.73 -7.77 -4.34
CA VAL A 24 -1.26 -7.41 -2.99
C VAL A 24 0.13 -6.75 -3.06
N GLY A 25 1.02 -7.23 -3.92
CA GLY A 25 2.34 -6.63 -4.13
C GLY A 25 2.25 -5.18 -4.60
N ILE A 26 1.41 -4.91 -5.60
CA ILE A 26 1.16 -3.54 -6.09
C ILE A 26 0.57 -2.68 -4.96
N ALA A 27 -0.46 -3.16 -4.28
CA ALA A 27 -1.10 -2.41 -3.20
C ALA A 27 -0.15 -2.09 -2.04
N SER A 28 0.73 -3.03 -1.66
CA SER A 28 1.71 -2.87 -0.59
C SER A 28 2.75 -1.78 -0.89
N LEU A 29 3.05 -1.54 -2.18
CA LEU A 29 3.93 -0.44 -2.60
C LEU A 29 3.17 0.89 -2.70
N SER A 30 1.96 0.87 -3.25
CA SER A 30 1.17 2.09 -3.48
C SER A 30 0.62 2.70 -2.18
N LEU A 31 0.20 1.89 -1.21
CA LEU A 31 -0.42 2.36 0.04
C LEU A 31 0.51 3.24 0.89
N PRO A 32 1.75 2.81 1.22
CA PRO A 32 2.67 3.63 2.01
C PRO A 32 3.11 4.89 1.27
N VAL A 33 3.25 4.82 -0.06
CA VAL A 33 3.59 5.99 -0.89
C VAL A 33 2.44 7.00 -0.86
N TYR A 34 1.21 6.55 -1.10
CA TYR A 34 0.02 7.39 -1.04
C TYR A 34 -0.13 8.07 0.33
N LEU A 35 0.03 7.31 1.40
CA LEU A 35 -0.01 7.84 2.77
C LEU A 35 1.15 8.81 3.05
N GLY A 36 2.37 8.47 2.62
CA GLY A 36 3.52 9.35 2.76
C GLY A 36 3.35 10.70 2.03
N GLU A 37 2.63 10.71 0.91
CA GLU A 37 2.33 11.93 0.14
C GLU A 37 1.15 12.73 0.70
N THR A 38 0.24 12.07 1.41
CA THR A 38 -1.03 12.64 1.88
C THR A 38 -0.94 13.10 3.33
N ILE A 39 -0.09 12.47 4.16
CA ILE A 39 -0.03 12.75 5.60
C ILE A 39 0.97 13.87 5.93
N GLN A 40 0.52 14.82 6.76
CA GLN A 40 1.33 15.87 7.39
C GLN A 40 2.48 15.30 8.25
N PRO A 41 3.66 15.95 8.28
CA PRO A 41 4.81 15.50 9.07
C PRO A 41 4.50 15.21 10.55
N GLU A 42 3.59 15.98 11.15
CA GLU A 42 3.23 15.92 12.57
C GLU A 42 2.46 14.65 12.96
N VAL A 43 1.68 14.08 12.03
CA VAL A 43 0.83 12.90 12.30
C VAL A 43 1.26 11.66 11.50
N ARG A 44 2.39 11.75 10.76
CA ARG A 44 2.96 10.65 9.95
C ARG A 44 3.21 9.38 10.76
N GLY A 45 3.58 9.49 12.04
CA GLY A 45 3.80 8.33 12.91
C GLY A 45 2.51 7.53 13.13
N THR A 46 1.45 8.18 13.59
CA THR A 46 0.19 7.50 13.93
C THR A 46 -0.55 7.01 12.69
N LEU A 47 -0.67 7.84 11.63
CA LEU A 47 -1.35 7.43 10.40
C LEU A 47 -0.50 6.45 9.56
N GLY A 48 0.82 6.45 9.70
CA GLY A 48 1.70 5.47 9.06
C GLY A 48 1.51 4.05 9.61
N LEU A 49 0.99 3.90 10.82
CA LEU A 49 0.67 2.60 11.45
C LEU A 49 -0.73 2.08 11.10
N LEU A 50 -1.59 2.90 10.49
CA LEU A 50 -2.95 2.46 10.11
C LEU A 50 -2.95 1.29 9.13
N PRO A 51 -2.13 1.26 8.05
CA PRO A 51 -2.12 0.13 7.12
C PRO A 51 -1.77 -1.20 7.77
N THR A 52 -0.81 -1.20 8.68
CA THR A 52 -0.39 -2.41 9.40
C THR A 52 -1.48 -2.84 10.38
N ALA A 53 -2.13 -1.91 11.07
CA ALA A 53 -3.29 -2.20 11.92
C ALA A 53 -4.47 -2.80 11.14
N PHE A 54 -4.86 -2.20 10.02
CA PHE A 54 -5.92 -2.73 9.15
C PHE A 54 -5.54 -4.11 8.57
N GLY A 55 -4.28 -4.32 8.20
CA GLY A 55 -3.77 -5.62 7.79
C GLY A 55 -3.95 -6.69 8.86
N ASN A 56 -3.58 -6.38 10.11
CA ASN A 56 -3.73 -7.28 11.25
C ASN A 56 -5.21 -7.57 11.57
N ILE A 57 -6.08 -6.56 11.51
CA ILE A 57 -7.54 -6.74 11.67
C ILE A 57 -8.08 -7.66 10.57
N GLY A 58 -7.63 -7.48 9.33
CA GLY A 58 -8.01 -8.33 8.21
C GLY A 58 -7.62 -9.79 8.42
N ILE A 59 -6.40 -10.05 8.91
CA ILE A 59 -5.93 -11.40 9.27
C ILE A 59 -6.81 -11.99 10.38
N LEU A 60 -7.12 -11.22 11.41
CA LEU A 60 -7.96 -11.66 12.52
C LEU A 60 -9.37 -12.05 12.04
N VAL A 61 -10.00 -11.22 11.21
CA VAL A 61 -11.32 -11.52 10.63
C VAL A 61 -11.25 -12.77 9.77
N CYS A 62 -10.18 -12.97 8.98
CA CYS A 62 -9.98 -14.19 8.21
C CYS A 62 -9.88 -15.44 9.09
N PHE A 63 -9.19 -15.37 10.23
CA PHE A 63 -9.11 -16.52 11.15
C PHE A 63 -10.45 -16.84 11.80
N ILE A 64 -11.19 -15.82 12.25
CA ILE A 64 -12.52 -16.01 12.86
C ILE A 64 -13.47 -16.58 11.80
N ALA A 65 -13.53 -15.98 10.62
CA ALA A 65 -14.35 -16.45 9.50
C ALA A 65 -13.97 -17.88 9.10
N GLY A 66 -12.68 -18.21 9.06
CA GLY A 66 -12.18 -19.54 8.71
C GLY A 66 -12.50 -20.63 9.74
N ALA A 67 -12.86 -20.28 10.98
CA ALA A 67 -13.32 -21.24 11.96
C ALA A 67 -14.79 -21.68 11.75
N TYR A 68 -15.60 -20.86 11.07
CA TYR A 68 -17.04 -21.09 10.89
C TYR A 68 -17.47 -21.35 9.44
N LEU A 69 -16.66 -20.95 8.45
CA LEU A 69 -17.02 -20.97 7.02
C LEU A 69 -16.17 -21.96 6.22
N ASP A 70 -16.79 -22.58 5.22
CA ASP A 70 -16.10 -23.40 4.22
C ASP A 70 -15.13 -22.59 3.35
N TRP A 71 -14.14 -23.27 2.77
CA TRP A 71 -13.09 -22.66 1.93
C TRP A 71 -13.64 -21.80 0.76
N SER A 72 -14.77 -22.20 0.17
CA SER A 72 -15.41 -21.46 -0.93
C SER A 72 -16.13 -20.21 -0.42
N GLN A 73 -16.83 -20.29 0.72
CA GLN A 73 -17.49 -19.14 1.35
C GLN A 73 -16.48 -18.08 1.83
N LEU A 74 -15.34 -18.53 2.36
CA LEU A 74 -14.23 -17.65 2.72
C LEU A 74 -13.63 -16.94 1.49
N ALA A 75 -13.55 -17.63 0.35
CA ALA A 75 -13.12 -17.02 -0.90
C ALA A 75 -14.13 -15.98 -1.43
N PHE A 76 -15.44 -16.17 -1.24
CA PHE A 76 -16.45 -15.17 -1.53
C PHE A 76 -16.36 -13.95 -0.61
N LEU A 77 -16.13 -14.15 0.69
CA LEU A 77 -15.90 -13.06 1.64
C LEU A 77 -14.68 -12.21 1.23
N GLY A 78 -13.58 -12.87 0.85
CA GLY A 78 -12.39 -12.20 0.31
C GLY A 78 -12.59 -11.51 -1.03
N ALA A 79 -13.57 -11.95 -1.84
CA ALA A 79 -13.97 -11.26 -3.08
C ALA A 79 -14.86 -10.04 -2.82
N CYS A 80 -15.63 -10.03 -1.72
CA CYS A 80 -16.52 -8.95 -1.35
C CYS A 80 -15.76 -7.77 -0.74
N LEU A 81 -14.75 -8.02 0.11
CA LEU A 81 -13.98 -6.99 0.81
C LEU A 81 -13.38 -5.87 -0.08
N PRO A 82 -12.84 -6.16 -1.29
CA PRO A 82 -12.29 -5.15 -2.18
C PRO A 82 -13.33 -4.28 -2.89
N VAL A 83 -14.59 -4.71 -2.96
CA VAL A 83 -15.66 -3.97 -3.67
C VAL A 83 -15.95 -2.61 -3.03
N PRO A 84 -16.21 -2.49 -1.71
CA PRO A 84 -16.38 -1.18 -1.07
C PRO A 84 -15.11 -0.35 -1.16
N TYR A 85 -13.91 -0.96 -1.08
CA TYR A 85 -12.66 -0.24 -1.24
C TYR A 85 -12.54 0.43 -2.63
N LEU A 86 -12.89 -0.29 -3.70
CA LEU A 86 -12.93 0.25 -5.06
C LEU A 86 -13.92 1.42 -5.18
N LEU A 87 -15.12 1.28 -4.59
CA LEU A 87 -16.12 2.35 -4.60
C LEU A 87 -15.63 3.61 -3.85
N LEU A 88 -14.99 3.44 -2.70
CA LEU A 88 -14.41 4.55 -1.94
C LEU A 88 -13.26 5.22 -2.70
N MET A 89 -12.46 4.44 -3.44
CA MET A 89 -11.35 4.97 -4.23
C MET A 89 -11.84 5.93 -5.33
N PHE A 90 -13.02 5.70 -5.92
CA PHE A 90 -13.61 6.64 -6.87
C PHE A 90 -14.03 7.98 -6.24
N LEU A 91 -14.30 8.02 -4.94
CA LEU A 91 -14.66 9.24 -4.22
C LEU A 91 -13.46 10.06 -3.77
N ILE A 92 -12.29 9.42 -3.58
CA ILE A 92 -11.10 10.08 -3.03
C ILE A 92 -10.29 10.72 -4.17
N PRO A 93 -9.98 12.03 -4.09
CA PRO A 93 -9.15 12.68 -5.11
C PRO A 93 -7.70 12.15 -5.07
N GLU A 94 -7.08 12.02 -6.24
CA GLU A 94 -5.68 11.59 -6.36
C GLU A 94 -4.68 12.54 -5.68
N THR A 95 -3.46 12.03 -5.42
CA THR A 95 -2.45 12.78 -4.68
C THR A 95 -2.05 14.08 -5.40
N PRO A 96 -1.82 15.17 -4.64
CA PRO A 96 -1.42 16.45 -5.22
C PRO A 96 -0.09 16.37 -5.98
N ARG A 97 0.83 15.47 -5.60
CA ARG A 97 2.06 15.19 -6.35
C ARG A 97 1.79 14.64 -7.74
N TRP A 98 0.84 13.72 -7.89
CA TRP A 98 0.48 13.17 -9.19
C TRP A 98 -0.10 14.24 -10.12
N TYR A 99 -0.91 15.16 -9.58
CA TYR A 99 -1.40 16.30 -10.36
C TYR A 99 -0.28 17.27 -10.76
N ILE A 100 0.71 17.51 -9.88
CA ILE A 100 1.88 18.35 -10.18
C ILE A 100 2.75 17.70 -11.26
N SER A 101 2.99 16.39 -11.20
CA SER A 101 3.77 15.68 -12.24
C SER A 101 3.09 15.65 -13.61
N LYS A 102 1.78 15.87 -13.66
CA LYS A 102 1.01 16.05 -14.91
C LYS A 102 0.86 17.52 -15.32
N GLY A 103 1.54 18.45 -14.65
CA GLY A 103 1.45 19.89 -14.91
C GLY A 103 0.09 20.52 -14.57
N ARG A 104 -0.76 19.83 -13.79
CA ARG A 104 -2.13 20.26 -13.45
C ARG A 104 -2.20 20.89 -12.07
N THR A 105 -1.49 22.01 -11.88
CA THR A 105 -1.38 22.76 -10.61
C THR A 105 -2.74 23.17 -10.01
N LYS A 106 -3.72 23.55 -10.83
CA LYS A 106 -5.08 23.89 -10.34
C LYS A 106 -5.83 22.71 -9.69
N ARG A 107 -5.64 21.48 -10.20
CA ARG A 107 -6.26 20.28 -9.61
C ARG A 107 -5.48 19.78 -8.40
N ALA A 108 -4.16 19.95 -8.40
CA ALA A 108 -3.33 19.70 -7.23
C ALA A 108 -3.77 20.54 -6.03
N ARG A 109 -4.01 21.86 -6.24
CA ARG A 109 -4.56 22.74 -5.20
C ARG A 109 -5.91 22.24 -4.67
N LYS A 110 -6.85 21.89 -5.57
CA LYS A 110 -8.18 21.41 -5.17
C LYS A 110 -8.14 20.08 -4.39
N SER A 111 -7.23 19.16 -4.74
CA SER A 111 -7.02 17.92 -3.99
C SER A 111 -6.43 18.20 -2.59
N LEU A 112 -5.45 19.10 -2.52
CA LEU A 112 -4.79 19.49 -1.28
C LEU A 112 -5.73 20.30 -0.35
N GLU A 113 -6.62 21.14 -0.90
CA GLU A 113 -7.74 21.80 -0.19
C GLU A 113 -8.80 20.81 0.34
N TRP A 114 -9.12 19.77 -0.43
CA TRP A 114 -10.02 18.70 0.03
C TRP A 114 -9.41 17.92 1.18
N LEU A 115 -8.11 17.66 1.11
CA LEU A 115 -7.37 16.89 2.09
C LEU A 115 -7.12 17.64 3.42
N ARG A 116 -6.83 18.95 3.35
CA ARG A 116 -6.59 19.79 4.54
C ARG A 116 -7.83 20.48 5.10
N GLY A 117 -8.90 20.53 4.31
CA GLY A 117 -10.12 21.26 4.65
C GLY A 117 -10.15 22.66 4.02
N LYS A 118 -11.38 23.15 3.76
CA LYS A 118 -11.72 24.34 2.95
C LYS A 118 -11.04 25.68 3.35
N ASN A 119 -10.46 25.78 4.55
CA ASN A 119 -9.94 27.04 5.11
C ASN A 119 -8.43 27.02 5.42
N ALA A 120 -7.70 25.95 5.09
CA ALA A 120 -6.25 25.91 5.29
C ALA A 120 -5.54 26.69 4.18
N ASP A 121 -4.49 27.46 4.50
CA ASP A 121 -3.65 28.07 3.47
C ASP A 121 -2.76 26.99 2.85
N VAL A 122 -3.10 26.60 1.63
CA VAL A 122 -2.48 25.49 0.90
C VAL A 122 -1.32 25.97 0.01
N THR A 123 -1.11 27.28 -0.05
CA THR A 123 -0.25 27.93 -1.05
C THR A 123 1.23 27.65 -0.82
N GLU A 124 1.69 27.70 0.44
CA GLU A 124 3.09 27.40 0.78
C GLU A 124 3.44 25.93 0.52
N GLU A 125 2.53 25.02 0.86
CA GLU A 125 2.76 23.59 0.66
C GLU A 125 2.75 23.18 -0.80
N LEU A 126 1.85 23.75 -1.59
CA LEU A 126 1.83 23.52 -3.02
C LEU A 126 3.17 23.94 -3.64
N GLY A 127 3.71 25.09 -3.22
CA GLY A 127 5.02 25.57 -3.65
C GLY A 127 6.18 24.68 -3.18
N ALA A 128 6.11 24.12 -1.96
CA ALA A 128 7.09 23.17 -1.46
C ALA A 128 7.08 21.85 -2.25
N ILE A 129 5.89 21.33 -2.58
CA ILE A 129 5.72 20.12 -3.38
C ILE A 129 6.20 20.35 -4.83
N GLU A 130 5.91 21.52 -5.41
CA GLU A 130 6.36 21.88 -6.76
C GLU A 130 7.88 22.00 -6.82
N LYS A 131 8.52 22.66 -5.84
CA LYS A 131 9.98 22.71 -5.73
C LYS A 131 10.61 21.33 -5.57
N ALA A 132 10.05 20.49 -4.70
CA ALA A 132 10.51 19.12 -4.51
C ALA A 132 10.35 18.27 -5.78
N HIS A 133 9.30 18.51 -6.57
CA HIS A 133 9.10 17.83 -7.84
C HIS A 133 10.13 18.26 -8.89
N VAL A 134 10.37 19.57 -9.03
CA VAL A 134 11.38 20.11 -9.96
C VAL A 134 12.79 19.63 -9.58
N GLU A 135 13.11 19.56 -8.29
CA GLU A 135 14.40 19.03 -7.82
C GLU A 135 14.52 17.52 -8.04
N SER A 136 13.42 16.78 -7.87
CA SER A 136 13.36 15.36 -8.20
C SER A 136 13.51 15.10 -9.70
N GLU A 137 12.88 15.88 -10.58
CA GLU A 137 13.05 15.74 -12.03
C GLU A 137 14.45 16.12 -12.49
N ARG A 138 15.02 17.17 -11.88
CA ARG A 138 16.40 17.62 -12.18
C ARG A 138 17.46 16.62 -11.71
N THR A 139 17.16 15.85 -10.66
CA THR A 139 18.04 14.79 -10.15
C THR A 139 17.80 13.45 -10.86
N ALA A 140 16.60 13.21 -11.40
CA ALA A 140 16.21 11.98 -12.11
C ALA A 140 16.83 11.84 -13.52
N THR A 141 18.00 12.40 -13.75
CA THR A 141 18.80 12.13 -14.95
C THR A 141 19.49 10.78 -14.82
N HIS A 142 18.89 9.79 -15.48
CA HIS A 142 19.37 8.43 -15.78
C HIS A 142 19.43 7.43 -14.60
N SER A 143 18.56 6.41 -14.72
CA SER A 143 18.51 5.17 -13.94
C SER A 143 18.41 5.33 -12.41
N ALA A 144 17.17 5.44 -11.91
CA ALA A 144 16.87 5.37 -10.46
C ALA A 144 17.48 4.14 -9.77
N VAL A 145 17.66 3.03 -10.51
CA VAL A 145 18.35 1.83 -10.03
C VAL A 145 19.84 2.08 -9.81
N GLU A 146 20.48 2.81 -10.72
CA GLU A 146 21.92 3.12 -10.67
C GLU A 146 22.22 4.14 -9.56
N ASP A 147 21.31 5.08 -9.32
CA ASP A 147 21.36 6.02 -8.18
C ASP A 147 21.23 5.32 -6.82
N LEU A 148 20.45 4.24 -6.73
CA LEU A 148 20.31 3.46 -5.50
C LEU A 148 21.60 2.76 -5.11
N PHE A 149 22.42 2.34 -6.08
CA PHE A 149 23.72 1.70 -5.84
C PHE A 149 24.87 2.69 -5.60
N LYS A 150 24.62 4.01 -5.59
CA LYS A 150 25.64 5.00 -5.24
C LYS A 150 26.03 4.87 -3.76
N PRO A 151 27.31 5.09 -3.40
CA PRO A 151 27.81 4.92 -2.04
C PRO A 151 27.12 5.82 -1.00
N ALA A 152 26.55 6.96 -1.43
CA ALA A 152 25.74 7.83 -0.57
C ALA A 152 24.41 7.18 -0.14
N ASN A 153 23.78 6.41 -1.02
CA ASN A 153 22.48 5.76 -0.79
C ASN A 153 22.62 4.31 -0.26
N MET A 154 23.82 3.74 -0.34
CA MET A 154 24.09 2.35 0.04
C MET A 154 23.93 2.09 1.54
N LYS A 155 24.23 3.06 2.41
CA LYS A 155 24.01 2.94 3.87
C LYS A 155 22.51 2.82 4.22
N PRO A 156 21.62 3.75 3.81
CA PRO A 156 20.17 3.58 3.96
C PRO A 156 19.62 2.31 3.31
N LEU A 157 20.12 1.97 2.13
CA LEU A 157 19.68 0.78 1.39
C LEU A 157 20.01 -0.50 2.16
N LEU A 158 21.23 -0.63 2.68
CA LEU A 158 21.63 -1.80 3.47
C LEU A 158 20.83 -1.91 4.77
N ILE A 159 20.57 -0.79 5.45
CA ILE A 159 19.74 -0.78 6.67
C ILE A 159 18.32 -1.24 6.36
N SER A 160 17.68 -0.69 5.31
CA SER A 160 16.31 -1.07 4.93
C SER A 160 16.21 -2.52 4.47
N LEU A 161 17.18 -2.99 3.67
CA LEU A 161 17.25 -4.38 3.22
C LEU A 161 17.47 -5.34 4.40
N GLY A 162 18.38 -5.00 5.31
CA GLY A 162 18.64 -5.77 6.52
C GLY A 162 17.39 -5.85 7.41
N LEU A 163 16.69 -4.74 7.61
CA LEU A 163 15.49 -4.67 8.42
C LEU A 163 14.35 -5.52 7.80
N MET A 164 14.15 -5.45 6.48
CA MET A 164 13.22 -6.33 5.76
C MET A 164 13.61 -7.81 5.87
N PHE A 165 14.91 -8.13 5.79
CA PHE A 165 15.40 -9.50 5.93
C PHE A 165 15.11 -10.06 7.32
N PHE A 166 15.45 -9.32 8.38
CA PHE A 166 15.16 -9.73 9.76
C PHE A 166 13.66 -9.84 10.02
N GLN A 167 12.85 -8.93 9.46
CA GLN A 167 11.40 -8.99 9.58
C GLN A 167 10.82 -10.27 8.98
N GLN A 168 11.29 -10.68 7.80
CA GLN A 168 10.83 -11.92 7.16
C GLN A 168 11.38 -13.16 7.87
N PHE A 169 12.63 -13.12 8.33
CA PHE A 169 13.28 -14.23 9.04
C PHE A 169 12.76 -14.43 10.47
N SER A 170 12.07 -13.44 11.03
CA SER A 170 11.33 -13.57 12.30
C SER A 170 10.27 -14.67 12.27
N GLY A 171 9.93 -15.21 11.09
CA GLY A 171 9.01 -16.34 10.97
C GLY A 171 7.54 -15.97 11.18
N ILE A 172 7.20 -14.67 11.21
CA ILE A 172 5.82 -14.20 11.42
C ILE A 172 4.86 -14.81 10.38
N ASN A 173 5.28 -14.92 9.12
CA ASN A 173 4.49 -15.54 8.08
C ASN A 173 4.29 -17.04 8.30
N ALA A 174 5.31 -17.74 8.83
CA ALA A 174 5.18 -19.17 9.15
C ALA A 174 4.16 -19.37 10.27
N ILE A 175 4.18 -18.52 11.29
CA ILE A 175 3.17 -18.51 12.35
C ILE A 175 1.79 -18.25 11.73
N ILE A 176 1.62 -17.18 10.96
CA ILE A 176 0.31 -16.83 10.37
C ILE A 176 -0.26 -17.98 9.50
N PHE A 177 0.54 -18.63 8.66
CA PHE A 177 0.04 -19.71 7.80
C PHE A 177 -0.17 -21.04 8.54
N TYR A 178 0.68 -21.37 9.51
CA TYR A 178 0.66 -22.66 10.20
C TYR A 178 0.10 -22.61 11.61
N THR A 179 -0.46 -21.48 12.06
CA THR A 179 -1.06 -21.32 13.40
C THR A 179 -2.04 -22.46 13.70
N GLN A 180 -2.92 -22.79 12.75
CA GLN A 180 -3.90 -23.87 12.89
C GLN A 180 -3.28 -25.27 12.99
N LEU A 181 -2.06 -25.46 12.48
CA LEU A 181 -1.34 -26.74 12.51
C LEU A 181 -0.44 -26.86 13.74
N ILE A 182 0.06 -25.73 14.26
CA ILE A 182 0.94 -25.64 15.44
C ILE A 182 0.12 -25.71 16.74
N PHE A 183 -1.03 -25.05 16.81
CA PHE A 183 -1.89 -24.99 18.00
C PHE A 183 -3.02 -26.04 18.01
N LYS A 184 -2.83 -27.14 17.27
CA LYS A 184 -3.80 -28.24 17.18
C LYS A 184 -3.70 -29.17 18.39
#